data_AF-A0A2E6LZY7-F1
#
_entry.id   AF-A0A2E6LZY7-F1
#
_cell.length_a   1.000
_cell.length_b   1.000
_cell.length_c   1.000
_cell.angle_alpha   90.00
_cell.angle_beta   90.00
_cell.angle_gamma   90.00
#
_symmetry.space_group_name_H-M   'P 1'
#
loop_
_entity.id
_entity.type
_entity.pdbx_description
1 polymer ?
#
loop_
_entity_poly.entity_id
_entity_poly.type
_entity_poly.pdbx_seq_one_letter_code
_entity_poly.pdbx_strand_id
1 'polypeptide(L)'
;MQMPIETQIIPAASFANANLNMLVPHPQLKSWVQCIWIMRPSNLNVDEKIYPDAGASLTFSISDTSVTARYLQNTSTTRYQWCGSLLHISIRFKPGGA
;
A
#
# COMPACT_ATOMS: atom_id res chain seq x y z
N MET A 1 1.14 -31.74 -12.29
CA MET A 1 2.00 -30.81 -11.55
C MET A 1 1.25 -29.48 -11.50
N GLN A 2 0.65 -29.13 -10.36
CA GLN A 2 -0.27 -28.00 -10.24
C GLN A 2 0.52 -26.74 -9.95
N MET A 3 0.45 -25.74 -10.84
CA MET A 3 1.11 -24.46 -10.61
C MET A 3 0.51 -23.79 -9.36
N PRO A 4 1.32 -23.18 -8.49
CA PRO A 4 0.79 -22.43 -7.36
C PRO A 4 -0.03 -21.27 -7.91
N ILE A 5 -1.23 -21.08 -7.35
CA ILE A 5 -2.05 -19.90 -7.61
C ILE A 5 -1.20 -18.71 -7.14
N GLU A 6 -0.57 -18.00 -8.08
CA GLU A 6 -0.06 -16.67 -7.79
C GLU A 6 -1.25 -15.88 -7.29
N THR A 7 -1.25 -15.54 -6.00
CA THR A 7 -2.19 -14.59 -5.40
C THR A 7 -2.07 -13.29 -6.21
N GLN A 8 -2.91 -13.17 -7.22
CA GLN A 8 -3.01 -11.99 -8.05
C GLN A 8 -3.48 -10.87 -7.13
N ILE A 9 -2.58 -9.98 -6.76
CA ILE A 9 -2.91 -8.83 -5.93
C ILE A 9 -3.82 -7.96 -6.79
N ILE A 10 -5.11 -7.92 -6.46
CA ILE A 10 -6.07 -7.03 -7.12
C ILE A 10 -5.91 -5.66 -6.45
N PRO A 11 -5.45 -4.62 -7.18
CA PRO A 11 -5.42 -3.28 -6.63
C PRO A 11 -6.84 -2.85 -6.28
N ALA A 12 -7.03 -2.15 -5.16
CA ALA A 12 -8.34 -1.56 -4.89
C ALA A 12 -8.70 -0.61 -6.05
N ALA A 13 -9.96 -0.68 -6.53
CA ALA A 13 -10.42 0.06 -7.70
C ALA A 13 -10.19 1.58 -7.59
N SER A 14 -10.14 2.11 -6.36
CA SER A 14 -9.79 3.49 -6.02
C SER A 14 -8.44 3.95 -6.58
N PHE A 15 -7.53 3.02 -6.88
CA PHE A 15 -6.18 3.32 -7.33
C PHE A 15 -6.00 3.35 -8.85
N ALA A 16 -7.02 2.99 -9.63
CA ALA A 16 -6.92 2.96 -11.08
C ALA A 16 -6.56 4.32 -11.70
N ASN A 17 -6.91 5.43 -11.03
CA ASN A 17 -6.67 6.79 -11.50
C ASN A 17 -5.51 7.51 -10.78
N ALA A 18 -4.78 6.82 -9.90
CA ALA A 18 -3.89 7.44 -8.92
C ALA A 18 -2.41 7.50 -9.32
N ASN A 19 -2.04 7.16 -10.55
CA ASN A 19 -0.64 6.88 -10.92
C ASN A 19 0.04 5.90 -9.94
N LEU A 20 -0.76 4.92 -9.46
CA LEU A 20 -0.34 3.91 -8.51
C LEU A 20 0.22 2.70 -9.25
N ASN A 21 1.38 2.23 -8.81
CA ASN A 21 2.01 1.01 -9.29
C ASN A 21 2.16 0.03 -8.13
N MET A 22 1.66 -1.19 -8.31
CA MET A 22 1.92 -2.29 -7.39
C MET A 22 3.17 -3.04 -7.81
N LEU A 23 4.01 -3.37 -6.84
CA LEU A 23 5.25 -4.10 -7.01
C LEU A 23 5.15 -5.44 -6.28
N VAL A 24 5.69 -6.48 -6.92
CA VAL A 24 5.85 -7.79 -6.32
C VAL A 24 7.01 -7.74 -5.32
N PRO A 25 6.82 -8.16 -4.06
CA PRO A 25 7.91 -8.18 -3.09
C PRO A 25 9.04 -9.14 -3.51
N HIS A 26 10.28 -8.78 -3.18
CA HIS A 26 11.43 -9.65 -3.36
C HIS A 26 11.18 -11.01 -2.68
N PRO A 27 11.62 -12.16 -3.24
CA PRO A 27 11.33 -13.48 -2.68
C PRO A 27 11.65 -13.63 -1.19
N GLN A 28 12.75 -13.02 -0.71
CA GLN A 28 13.11 -13.05 0.70
C GLN A 28 12.11 -12.33 1.61
N LEU A 29 11.31 -11.40 1.09
CA LEU A 29 10.31 -10.66 1.86
C LEU A 29 8.92 -11.29 1.77
N LYS A 30 8.70 -12.26 0.89
CA LYS A 30 7.36 -12.82 0.60
C LYS A 30 6.68 -13.47 1.82
N SER A 31 7.43 -13.90 2.84
CA SER A 31 6.86 -14.44 4.08
C SER A 31 6.17 -13.35 4.92
N TRP A 32 6.65 -12.11 4.88
CA TRP A 32 6.16 -11.01 5.72
C TRP A 32 5.36 -9.96 4.94
N VAL A 33 5.75 -9.70 3.70
CA VAL A 33 5.19 -8.63 2.86
C VAL A 33 4.19 -9.22 1.87
N GLN A 34 2.98 -8.68 1.87
CA GLN A 34 1.93 -8.99 0.92
C GLN A 34 2.16 -8.27 -0.40
N CYS A 35 2.36 -6.95 -0.35
CA CYS A 35 2.62 -6.13 -1.52
C CYS A 35 3.37 -4.85 -1.17
N ILE A 36 3.98 -4.24 -2.17
CA ILE A 36 4.50 -2.87 -2.10
C ILE A 36 3.73 -2.06 -3.14
N TRP A 37 3.34 -0.85 -2.81
CA TRP A 37 2.75 0.06 -3.79
C TRP A 37 3.42 1.43 -3.75
N ILE A 38 3.47 2.07 -4.92
CA ILE A 38 4.03 3.40 -5.11
C ILE A 38 2.99 4.26 -5.79
N MET A 39 2.64 5.39 -5.18
CA MET A 39 1.83 6.44 -5.80
C MET A 39 2.74 7.61 -6.13
N ARG A 40 2.97 7.86 -7.42
CA ARG A 40 3.78 9.02 -7.84
C ARG A 40 2.98 10.31 -7.70
N PRO A 41 3.65 11.46 -7.52
CA PRO A 41 2.98 12.74 -7.47
C PRO A 41 2.04 12.95 -8.65
N SER A 42 0.85 13.47 -8.35
CA SER A 42 -0.20 13.83 -9.30
C SER A 42 -1.01 15.01 -8.76
N ASN A 43 -1.90 15.56 -9.58
CA ASN A 43 -2.75 16.68 -9.16
C ASN A 43 -4.02 16.22 -8.42
N LEU A 44 -4.17 14.93 -8.13
CA LEU A 44 -5.38 14.35 -7.57
C LEU A 44 -5.10 13.69 -6.22
N ASN A 45 -5.88 14.11 -5.22
CA ASN A 45 -5.94 13.37 -3.95
C ASN A 45 -6.76 12.10 -4.15
N VAL A 46 -6.40 11.05 -3.41
CA VAL A 46 -7.08 9.75 -3.49
C VAL A 46 -7.73 9.43 -2.15
N ASP A 47 -9.05 9.41 -2.12
CA ASP A 47 -9.79 8.94 -0.96
C ASP A 47 -9.92 7.42 -1.00
N GLU A 48 -9.35 6.77 0.01
CA GLU A 48 -9.38 5.33 0.17
C GLU A 48 -10.14 4.93 1.44
N LYS A 49 -10.95 3.88 1.31
CA LYS A 49 -11.57 3.22 2.44
C LYS A 49 -10.74 1.99 2.79
N ILE A 50 -10.11 2.02 3.96
CA ILE A 50 -9.23 0.98 4.49
C ILE A 50 -10.04 0.10 5.44
N TYR A 51 -10.12 -1.19 5.14
CA TYR A 51 -10.86 -2.17 5.94
C TYR A 51 -9.93 -2.81 7.00
N PRO A 52 -10.49 -3.30 8.12
CA PRO A 52 -9.73 -4.09 9.07
C PRO A 52 -9.55 -5.50 8.52
N ASP A 53 -8.32 -5.90 8.23
CA ASP A 53 -7.99 -7.20 7.65
C ASP A 53 -6.83 -7.90 8.39
N ALA A 54 -6.56 -7.46 9.63
CA ALA A 54 -5.46 -7.91 10.50
C ALA A 54 -4.05 -7.69 9.92
N GLY A 55 -3.92 -7.06 8.76
CA GLY A 55 -2.63 -6.61 8.22
C GLY A 55 -2.20 -5.27 8.80
N ALA A 56 -0.98 -4.87 8.46
CA ALA A 56 -0.46 -3.55 8.78
C ALA A 56 0.23 -2.93 7.56
N SER A 57 0.27 -1.60 7.50
CA SER A 57 0.98 -0.88 6.45
C SER A 57 2.02 0.06 7.06
N LEU A 58 3.22 0.08 6.49
CA LEU A 58 4.19 1.14 6.71
C LEU A 58 4.27 1.99 5.44
N THR A 59 3.85 3.25 5.54
CA THR A 59 3.79 4.17 4.41
C THR A 59 4.70 5.37 4.63
N PHE A 60 5.51 5.68 3.63
CA PHE A 60 6.33 6.88 3.55
C PHE A 60 5.64 7.88 2.63
N SER A 61 5.42 9.11 3.11
CA SER A 61 4.99 10.25 2.28
C SER A 61 6.17 11.22 2.15
N ILE A 62 6.58 11.48 0.91
CA ILE A 62 7.80 12.20 0.58
C ILE A 62 7.45 13.44 -0.24
N SER A 63 7.96 14.58 0.20
CA SER A 63 7.98 15.86 -0.52
C SER A 63 9.42 16.27 -0.80
N ASP A 64 9.62 17.40 -1.48
CA ASP A 64 10.96 17.95 -1.73
C ASP A 64 11.70 18.37 -0.44
N THR A 65 10.97 18.61 0.65
CA THR A 65 11.54 19.18 1.89
C THR A 65 11.37 18.29 3.11
N SER A 66 10.57 17.23 3.02
CA SER A 66 10.27 16.37 4.17
C SER A 66 9.88 14.95 3.78
N VAL A 67 10.18 14.04 4.70
CA VAL A 67 9.74 12.64 4.66
C VAL A 67 8.99 12.35 5.95
N THR A 68 7.80 11.78 5.83
CA THR A 68 7.02 11.29 6.96
C THR A 68 6.79 9.80 6.81
N ALA A 69 6.84 9.07 7.93
CA ALA A 69 6.52 7.64 7.97
C ALA A 69 5.30 7.43 8.86
N ARG A 70 4.37 6.59 8.40
CA ARG A 70 3.16 6.23 9.13
C ARG A 70 3.02 4.72 9.17
N TYR A 71 2.90 4.18 10.37
CA TYR A 71 2.46 2.82 10.59
C TYR A 71 0.95 2.80 10.81
N LEU A 72 0.23 1.94 10.08
CA LEU A 72 -1.21 1.80 10.18
C LEU A 72 -1.59 0.34 10.40
N GLN A 73 -2.17 0.07 11.56
CA GLN A 73 -2.87 -1.18 11.88
C GLN A 73 -4.23 -0.81 12.43
N ASN A 74 -5.27 -0.94 11.60
CA ASN A 74 -6.61 -0.51 11.95
C ASN A 74 -7.49 -1.72 12.33
N THR A 75 -8.17 -1.62 13.48
CA THR A 75 -9.19 -2.58 13.93
C THR A 75 -10.60 -2.22 13.48
N SER A 76 -10.75 -1.05 12.85
CA SER A 76 -12.02 -0.53 12.32
C SER A 76 -11.83 0.00 10.90
N THR A 77 -12.93 0.05 10.15
CA THR A 77 -12.92 0.64 8.81
C THR A 77 -12.62 2.13 8.92
N THR A 78 -11.58 2.59 8.22
CA THR A 78 -11.11 3.98 8.27
C THR A 78 -11.10 4.56 6.87
N ARG A 79 -11.39 5.85 6.73
CA ARG A 79 -11.11 6.58 5.49
C ARG A 79 -9.79 7.31 5.60
N TYR A 80 -9.00 7.27 4.55
CA TYR A 80 -7.77 8.03 4.47
C TYR A 80 -7.66 8.70 3.11
N GLN A 81 -7.25 9.97 3.13
CA GLN A 81 -7.00 10.73 1.93
C GLN A 81 -5.50 10.79 1.69
N TRP A 82 -5.04 10.18 0.59
CA TRP A 82 -3.67 10.31 0.13
C TRP A 82 -3.51 11.63 -0.60
N CYS A 83 -2.55 12.45 -0.15
CA CYS A 83 -2.23 13.72 -0.80
C CYS A 83 -1.52 13.47 -2.14
N GLY A 84 -2.13 13.90 -3.24
CA GLY A 84 -1.63 13.65 -4.59
C GLY A 84 -0.29 14.31 -4.88
N SER A 85 0.02 15.44 -4.26
CA SER A 85 1.26 16.19 -4.52
C SER A 85 2.52 15.52 -3.95
N LEU A 86 2.37 14.45 -3.17
CA LEU A 86 3.48 13.73 -2.54
C LEU A 86 3.77 12.42 -3.27
N LEU A 87 5.03 11.98 -3.20
CA LEU A 87 5.38 10.61 -3.50
C LEU A 87 5.01 9.74 -2.30
N HIS A 88 4.23 8.69 -2.53
CA HIS A 88 3.93 7.71 -1.49
C HIS A 88 4.53 6.36 -1.83
N ILE A 89 5.18 5.73 -0.86
CA ILE A 89 5.68 4.35 -0.95
C ILE A 89 5.15 3.62 0.26
N SER A 90 4.46 2.51 0.04
CA SER A 90 3.85 1.75 1.13
C SER A 90 4.16 0.28 1.02
N ILE A 91 4.44 -0.32 2.18
CA ILE A 91 4.68 -1.74 2.35
C ILE A 91 3.49 -2.29 3.12
N ARG A 92 2.77 -3.24 2.51
CA ARG A 92 1.68 -3.98 3.16
C ARG A 92 2.23 -5.27 3.73
N PHE A 93 2.15 -5.42 5.04
CA PHE A 93 2.48 -6.66 5.72
C PHE A 93 1.28 -7.62 5.72
N LYS A 94 1.59 -8.91 5.65
CA LYS A 94 0.61 -9.97 5.92
C LYS A 94 0.18 -9.93 7.40
N PRO A 95 -0.97 -10.51 7.76
CA PRO A 95 -1.32 -10.70 9.16
C PRO A 95 -0.20 -11.41 9.93
N GLY A 96 0.27 -10.80 11.03
CA GLY A 96 1.39 -11.30 11.84
C GLY A 96 2.78 -11.13 11.20
N GLY A 97 2.90 -10.40 10.09
CA GLY A 97 4.16 -10.13 9.40
C GLY A 97 4.96 -8.94 9.95
N ALA A 98 4.37 -8.16 10.87
CA ALA A 98 4.94 -7.02 11.56
C ALA A 98 4.49 -7.03 13.02
#